data_AF-A0A9D2GPN1-F1
#
_entry.id   AF-A0A9D2GPN1-F1
#
_cell.length_a   1.000
_cell.length_b   1.000
_cell.length_c   1.000
_cell.angle_alpha   90.00
_cell.angle_beta   90.00
_cell.angle_gamma   90.00
#
_symmetry.space_group_name_H-M   'P 1'
#
loop_
_entity.id
_entity.type
_entity.pdbx_description
1 polymer ?
#
loop_
_entity_poly.entity_id
_entity_poly.type
_entity_poly.pdbx_seq_one_letter_code
_entity_poly.pdbx_strand_id
1 'polypeptide(L)'
;MKRATKNLLIAVTVIVGIICIVNAVWLIVQSGSVAGWFTDYRNIVYGNGAAENGSKIVWSDDVLGWQYFIFYGRLLFGIAFDALLLLFMIKSILALKSGTFFLKSNTYILVSAAVCNLFYNFCNENIGILVYPSSYRHITDSMLLTPLILFAFALIYGLAVRVSEENRLTI
;
A
#
# COMPACT_ATOMS: atom_id res chain seq x y z
N MET A 1 -19.20 4.03 25.00
CA MET A 1 -19.38 3.91 23.53
C MET A 1 -20.64 3.09 23.22
N LYS A 2 -21.53 3.54 22.35
CA LYS A 2 -22.75 2.79 21.98
C LYS A 2 -22.37 1.48 21.26
N ARG A 3 -23.11 0.40 21.50
CA ARG A 3 -22.87 -0.94 20.91
C ARG A 3 -22.79 -0.91 19.37
N ALA A 4 -23.59 -0.05 18.74
CA ALA A 4 -23.59 0.18 17.29
C ALA A 4 -22.24 0.70 16.76
N THR A 5 -21.62 1.68 17.42
CA THR A 5 -20.32 2.26 17.02
C THR A 5 -19.20 1.22 17.09
N LYS A 6 -19.23 0.36 18.13
CA LYS A 6 -18.27 -0.75 18.28
C LYS A 6 -18.40 -1.76 17.13
N ASN A 7 -19.63 -2.15 16.79
CA ASN A 7 -19.88 -3.13 15.73
C ASN A 7 -19.48 -2.57 14.37
N LEU A 8 -19.76 -1.29 14.11
CA LEU A 8 -19.36 -0.62 12.87
C LEU A 8 -17.83 -0.62 12.70
N LEU A 9 -17.08 -0.25 13.74
CA LEU A 9 -15.62 -0.21 13.66
C LEU A 9 -15.00 -1.60 13.40
N ILE A 10 -15.55 -2.64 14.05
CA ILE A 10 -15.12 -4.01 13.81
C ILE A 10 -15.42 -4.42 12.37
N ALA A 11 -16.62 -4.14 11.87
CA ALA A 11 -16.99 -4.44 10.49
C ALA A 11 -16.07 -3.75 9.48
N VAL A 12 -15.80 -2.45 9.66
CA VAL A 12 -14.88 -1.69 8.80
C VAL A 12 -13.47 -2.28 8.85
N THR A 13 -12.99 -2.67 10.03
CA THR A 13 -11.66 -3.31 10.17
C THR A 13 -11.58 -4.63 9.43
N VAL A 14 -12.61 -5.46 9.53
CA VAL A 14 -12.67 -6.75 8.83
C VAL A 14 -12.67 -6.53 7.31
N ILE A 15 -13.47 -5.59 6.82
CA ILE A 15 -13.52 -5.24 5.39
C ILE A 15 -12.15 -4.76 4.89
N VAL A 16 -11.54 -3.81 5.59
CA VAL A 16 -10.20 -3.30 5.24
C VAL A 16 -9.18 -4.44 5.26
N GLY A 17 -9.25 -5.33 6.26
CA GLY A 17 -8.33 -6.47 6.33
C GLY A 17 -8.49 -7.46 5.19
N ILE A 18 -9.72 -7.75 4.76
CA ILE A 18 -9.98 -8.57 3.58
C ILE A 18 -9.39 -7.91 2.33
N ILE A 19 -9.62 -6.60 2.16
CA ILE A 19 -9.08 -5.84 1.01
C ILE A 19 -7.54 -5.91 0.99
N CYS A 20 -6.88 -5.67 2.12
CA CYS A 20 -5.43 -5.74 2.22
C CYS A 20 -4.89 -7.15 1.92
N ILE A 21 -5.55 -8.21 2.39
CA ILE A 21 -5.14 -9.59 2.10
C ILE A 21 -5.30 -9.91 0.62
N VAL A 22 -6.45 -9.56 0.04
CA VAL A 22 -6.73 -9.79 -1.39
C VAL A 22 -5.72 -9.04 -2.26
N ASN A 23 -5.43 -7.78 -1.92
CA ASN A 23 -4.45 -6.97 -2.63
C ASN A 23 -3.03 -7.55 -2.53
N ALA A 24 -2.60 -7.97 -1.33
CA ALA A 24 -1.30 -8.60 -1.12
C ALA A 24 -1.17 -9.91 -1.93
N VAL A 25 -2.21 -10.76 -1.92
CA VAL A 25 -2.22 -12.00 -2.73
C VAL A 25 -2.13 -11.67 -4.21
N TRP A 26 -2.92 -10.70 -4.69
CA TRP A 26 -2.88 -10.27 -6.08
C TRP A 26 -1.49 -9.76 -6.49
N LEU A 27 -0.84 -8.95 -5.65
CA LEU A 27 0.51 -8.45 -5.87
C LEU A 27 1.54 -9.58 -5.98
N ILE A 28 1.47 -10.58 -5.10
CA ILE A 28 2.37 -11.75 -5.12
C ILE A 28 2.14 -12.57 -6.39
N VAL A 29 0.89 -12.88 -6.72
CA VAL A 29 0.54 -13.69 -7.90
C VAL A 29 0.99 -12.98 -9.17
N GLN A 30 0.66 -11.70 -9.34
CA GLN A 30 1.05 -10.96 -10.54
C GLN A 30 2.57 -10.86 -10.67
N SER A 31 3.27 -10.56 -9.58
CA SER A 31 4.74 -10.44 -9.61
C SER A 31 5.40 -11.79 -9.90
N GLY A 32 4.88 -12.89 -9.35
CA GLY A 32 5.39 -14.22 -9.64
C GLY A 32 5.06 -14.69 -11.06
N SER A 33 3.91 -14.31 -11.63
CA SER A 33 3.59 -14.58 -13.03
C SER A 33 4.54 -13.84 -13.98
N VAL A 34 4.86 -12.58 -13.69
CA VAL A 34 5.83 -11.79 -14.47
C VAL A 34 7.26 -12.34 -14.32
N ALA A 35 7.63 -12.83 -13.13
CA ALA A 35 8.91 -13.50 -12.88
C ALA A 35 9.00 -14.93 -13.45
N GLY A 36 7.91 -15.48 -13.99
CA GLY A 36 7.86 -16.84 -14.54
C GLY A 36 7.80 -17.95 -13.50
N TRP A 37 7.36 -17.67 -12.27
CA TRP A 37 7.25 -18.64 -11.18
C TRP A 37 5.98 -19.51 -11.23
N PHE A 38 4.91 -19.03 -11.87
CA PHE A 38 3.58 -19.65 -11.79
C PHE A 38 2.96 -20.09 -13.13
N THR A 39 3.56 -19.78 -14.30
CA THR A 39 3.00 -20.14 -15.61
C THR A 39 3.99 -20.86 -16.52
N ASP A 40 3.57 -22.03 -17.03
CA ASP A 40 4.16 -22.72 -18.19
C ASP A 40 3.51 -22.15 -19.46
N TYR A 41 4.28 -21.41 -20.26
CA TYR A 41 3.81 -20.38 -21.21
C TYR A 41 3.15 -20.87 -22.51
N ARG A 42 2.60 -22.09 -22.57
CA ARG A 42 2.08 -22.61 -23.84
C ARG A 42 0.73 -22.07 -24.29
N ASN A 43 -0.11 -21.48 -23.43
CA ASN A 43 -1.46 -21.06 -23.84
C ASN A 43 -2.05 -19.96 -22.94
N ILE A 44 -1.69 -18.69 -23.15
CA ILE A 44 -2.53 -17.58 -22.69
C ILE A 44 -2.65 -16.56 -23.83
N VAL A 45 -3.76 -16.67 -24.57
CA VAL A 45 -4.27 -15.68 -25.53
C VAL A 45 -5.43 -14.96 -24.86
N TYR A 46 -5.36 -13.63 -24.71
CA TYR A 46 -6.54 -12.82 -24.44
C TYR A 46 -6.45 -11.45 -25.12
N GLY A 47 -7.20 -11.23 -26.22
CA GLY A 47 -7.78 -9.93 -26.62
C GLY A 47 -6.88 -8.76 -27.05
N ASN A 48 -7.38 -7.95 -28.00
CA ASN A 48 -6.76 -6.74 -28.59
C ASN A 48 -6.65 -5.52 -27.63
N GLY A 49 -6.31 -5.78 -26.37
CA GLY A 49 -5.96 -4.80 -25.35
C GLY A 49 -5.06 -5.36 -24.25
N ALA A 50 -4.53 -6.57 -24.43
CA ALA A 50 -3.66 -7.26 -23.46
C ALA A 50 -2.17 -7.23 -23.84
N ALA A 51 -1.68 -6.07 -24.26
CA ALA A 51 -0.34 -5.70 -23.83
C ALA A 51 -0.50 -5.40 -22.32
N GLU A 52 0.00 -6.14 -21.33
CA GLU A 52 1.33 -6.72 -21.11
C GLU A 52 1.31 -7.80 -19.99
N ASN A 53 0.28 -8.65 -19.92
CA ASN A 53 0.15 -9.69 -18.86
C ASN A 53 0.72 -11.07 -19.27
N GLY A 54 1.86 -11.08 -19.97
CA GLY A 54 2.51 -12.32 -20.43
C GLY A 54 3.93 -12.15 -20.95
N SER A 55 4.48 -10.95 -20.89
CA SER A 55 5.86 -10.66 -21.25
C SER A 55 6.80 -11.04 -20.11
N LYS A 56 7.76 -11.93 -20.42
CA LYS A 56 8.84 -12.30 -19.50
C LYS A 56 9.69 -11.07 -19.18
N ILE A 57 10.15 -10.94 -17.93
CA ILE A 57 11.15 -9.93 -17.57
C ILE A 57 12.37 -10.08 -18.47
N VAL A 58 12.75 -9.01 -19.14
CA VAL A 58 13.98 -8.92 -19.92
C VAL A 58 15.00 -8.18 -19.06
N TRP A 59 15.80 -8.95 -18.31
CA TRP A 59 16.88 -8.40 -17.53
C TRP A 59 17.94 -7.81 -18.47
N SER A 60 18.26 -6.54 -18.28
CA SER A 60 19.27 -5.81 -19.05
C SER A 60 20.35 -5.31 -18.12
N ASP A 61 21.62 -5.61 -18.42
CA ASP A 61 22.76 -5.21 -17.59
C ASP A 61 22.85 -3.69 -17.42
N ASP A 62 22.40 -2.92 -18.41
CA ASP A 62 22.43 -1.45 -18.40
C ASP A 62 21.52 -0.82 -17.34
N VAL A 63 20.43 -1.51 -16.96
CA VAL A 63 19.40 -1.00 -16.03
C VAL A 63 19.06 -2.00 -14.93
N LEU A 64 19.90 -3.02 -14.73
CA LEU A 64 19.62 -4.16 -13.85
C LEU A 64 19.29 -3.73 -12.42
N GLY A 65 20.04 -2.76 -11.87
CA GLY A 65 19.78 -2.21 -10.55
C GLY A 65 18.40 -1.56 -10.43
N TRP A 66 17.97 -0.83 -11.46
CA TRP A 66 16.64 -0.23 -11.52
C TRP A 66 15.54 -1.29 -11.65
N GLN A 67 15.75 -2.32 -12.47
CA GLN A 67 14.79 -3.41 -12.61
C GLN A 67 14.58 -4.15 -11.27
N TYR A 68 15.66 -4.42 -10.53
CA TYR A 68 15.56 -5.01 -9.19
C TYR A 68 14.84 -4.09 -8.20
N PHE A 69 15.18 -2.80 -8.18
CA PHE A 69 14.51 -1.83 -7.31
C PHE A 69 13.01 -1.76 -7.60
N ILE A 70 12.61 -1.69 -8.86
CA ILE A 70 11.20 -1.60 -9.26
C ILE A 70 10.44 -2.88 -8.92
N PHE A 71 11.01 -4.05 -9.23
CA PHE A 71 10.36 -5.32 -8.95
C PHE A 71 10.20 -5.58 -7.45
N TYR A 72 11.30 -5.53 -6.69
CA TYR A 72 11.27 -5.79 -5.26
C TYR A 72 10.63 -4.65 -4.47
N GLY A 73 10.82 -3.40 -4.90
CA GLY A 73 10.18 -2.24 -4.31
C GLY A 73 8.67 -2.32 -4.41
N ARG A 74 8.12 -2.67 -5.58
CA ARG A 74 6.68 -2.88 -5.75
C ARG A 74 6.11 -3.89 -4.75
N LEU A 75 6.77 -5.04 -4.60
CA LEU A 75 6.35 -6.08 -3.66
C LEU A 75 6.47 -5.61 -2.20
N LEU A 76 7.64 -5.12 -1.82
CA LEU A 76 7.95 -4.74 -0.44
C LEU A 76 7.09 -3.57 0.01
N PHE A 77 7.00 -2.49 -0.77
CA PHE A 77 6.25 -1.30 -0.39
C PHE A 77 4.74 -1.52 -0.46
N GLY A 78 4.25 -2.33 -1.41
CA GLY A 78 2.83 -2.69 -1.48
C GLY A 78 2.38 -3.51 -0.27
N ILE A 79 3.13 -4.56 0.08
CA ILE A 79 2.82 -5.40 1.26
C ILE A 79 2.99 -4.61 2.56
N ALA A 80 4.05 -3.80 2.66
CA ALA A 80 4.27 -2.95 3.84
C ALA A 80 3.14 -1.94 4.02
N PHE A 81 2.64 -1.34 2.94
CA PHE A 81 1.50 -0.43 2.98
C PHE A 81 0.24 -1.12 3.54
N ASP A 82 -0.11 -2.29 3.00
CA ASP A 82 -1.26 -3.08 3.46
C ASP A 82 -1.13 -3.48 4.94
N ALA A 83 0.07 -3.91 5.35
CA ALA A 83 0.36 -4.25 6.74
C ALA A 83 0.23 -3.05 7.69
N LEU A 84 0.68 -1.87 7.27
CA LEU A 84 0.57 -0.64 8.07
C LEU A 84 -0.89 -0.18 8.22
N LEU A 85 -1.71 -0.30 7.18
CA LEU A 85 -3.15 -0.01 7.26
C LEU A 85 -3.86 -0.96 8.24
N LEU A 86 -3.58 -2.26 8.14
CA LEU A 86 -4.07 -3.26 9.09
C LEU A 86 -3.66 -2.95 10.53
N LEU A 87 -2.38 -2.61 10.73
CA LEU A 87 -1.84 -2.26 12.05
C LEU A 87 -2.52 -1.02 12.63
N PHE A 88 -2.77 0.00 11.80
CA PHE A 88 -3.50 1.21 12.19
C PHE A 88 -4.92 0.87 12.67
N MET A 89 -5.65 0.03 11.93
CA MET A 89 -7.02 -0.36 12.29
C MET A 89 -7.07 -1.17 13.59
N ILE A 90 -6.19 -2.17 13.73
CA ILE A 90 -6.10 -3.01 14.92
C ILE A 90 -5.77 -2.15 16.15
N LYS A 91 -4.75 -1.29 16.05
CA LYS A 91 -4.37 -0.39 17.15
C LYS A 91 -5.49 0.57 17.52
N SER A 92 -6.23 1.09 16.55
CA SER A 92 -7.37 1.98 16.80
C SER A 92 -8.49 1.27 17.58
N ILE A 93 -8.79 0.00 17.27
CA ILE A 93 -9.75 -0.79 18.07
C ILE A 93 -9.23 -1.02 19.49
N LEU A 94 -7.96 -1.40 19.64
CA LEU A 94 -7.37 -1.67 20.95
C LEU A 94 -7.36 -0.41 21.83
N ALA A 95 -7.03 0.75 21.26
CA ALA A 95 -7.09 2.05 21.94
C ALA A 95 -8.51 2.36 22.45
N LEU A 96 -9.51 2.14 21.61
CA LEU A 96 -10.90 2.38 21.99
C LEU A 96 -11.38 1.45 23.09
N LYS A 97 -10.85 0.22 23.16
CA LYS A 97 -11.12 -0.69 24.30
C LYS A 97 -10.48 -0.22 25.60
N SER A 98 -9.31 0.45 25.54
CA SER A 98 -8.63 1.00 26.71
C SER A 98 -9.08 2.42 27.08
N GLY A 99 -10.09 2.96 26.41
CA GLY A 99 -10.61 4.32 26.66
C GLY A 99 -9.75 5.44 26.07
N THR A 100 -8.74 5.11 25.26
CA THR A 100 -7.90 6.09 24.56
C THR A 100 -8.44 6.31 23.14
N PHE A 101 -8.77 7.54 22.78
CA PHE A 101 -9.34 7.84 21.46
C PHE A 101 -8.28 7.92 20.36
N PHE A 102 -7.11 8.49 20.66
CA PHE A 102 -6.04 8.69 19.68
C PHE A 102 -4.70 8.21 20.24
N LEU A 103 -4.02 7.33 19.50
CA LEU A 103 -2.69 6.86 19.86
C LEU A 103 -1.65 7.65 19.09
N LYS A 104 -0.69 8.28 19.78
CA LYS A 104 0.45 8.96 19.14
C LYS A 104 1.21 8.06 18.16
N SER A 105 1.31 6.76 18.44
CA SER A 105 1.95 5.81 17.52
C SER A 105 1.25 5.70 16.17
N ASN A 106 -0.06 5.94 16.10
CA ASN A 106 -0.82 5.82 14.86
C ASN A 106 -0.50 6.95 13.87
N THR A 107 -0.07 8.12 14.35
CA THR A 107 0.45 9.18 13.48
C THR A 107 1.66 8.69 12.68
N TYR A 108 2.63 8.05 13.33
CA TYR A 108 3.82 7.51 12.66
C TYR A 108 3.48 6.36 11.70
N ILE A 109 2.50 5.53 12.04
CA ILE A 109 2.01 4.47 11.14
C ILE A 109 1.41 5.07 9.87
N LEU A 110 0.58 6.11 9.98
CA LEU A 110 -0.03 6.78 8.83
C LEU A 110 1.01 7.49 7.95
N VAL A 111 2.00 8.16 8.54
CA VAL A 111 3.12 8.75 7.78
C VAL A 111 3.91 7.66 7.05
N SER A 112 4.22 6.55 7.72
CA SER A 112 4.93 5.43 7.10
C SER A 112 4.11 4.81 5.96
N ALA A 113 2.79 4.69 6.14
CA ALA A 113 1.88 4.19 5.11
C ALA A 113 1.86 5.12 3.88
N ALA A 114 1.86 6.44 4.08
CA ALA A 114 1.96 7.42 2.98
C ALA A 114 3.27 7.25 2.19
N VAL A 115 4.40 7.09 2.89
CA VAL A 115 5.72 6.87 2.25
C VAL A 115 5.75 5.55 1.49
N CYS A 116 5.28 4.45 2.10
CA CYS A 116 5.19 3.16 1.41
C CYS A 116 4.28 3.25 0.18
N ASN A 117 3.14 3.94 0.27
CA ASN A 117 2.25 4.12 -0.87
C ASN A 117 2.91 4.91 -2.01
N LEU A 118 3.71 5.94 -1.69
CA LEU A 118 4.46 6.70 -2.69
C LEU A 118 5.43 5.82 -3.46
N PHE A 119 6.27 5.07 -2.75
CA PHE A 119 7.24 4.18 -3.40
C PHE A 119 6.56 3.03 -4.14
N TYR A 120 5.46 2.51 -3.61
CA TYR A 120 4.64 1.52 -4.30
C TYR A 120 4.11 2.07 -5.64
N ASN A 121 3.49 3.25 -5.65
CA ASN A 121 2.96 3.87 -6.87
C ASN A 121 4.08 4.15 -7.88
N PHE A 122 5.22 4.66 -7.40
CA PHE A 122 6.40 4.87 -8.24
C PHE A 122 6.86 3.58 -8.92
N CYS A 123 6.97 2.48 -8.16
CA CYS A 123 7.38 1.19 -8.71
C CYS A 123 6.32 0.62 -9.66
N ASN A 124 5.04 0.78 -9.33
CA ASN A 124 3.95 0.22 -10.13
C ASN A 124 3.80 0.93 -11.48
N GLU A 125 3.95 2.25 -11.54
CA GLU A 125 3.88 3.03 -12.78
C GLU A 125 5.12 2.85 -13.67
N ASN A 126 6.25 2.50 -13.07
CA ASN A 126 7.50 2.22 -13.78
C ASN A 126 7.72 0.73 -14.07
N ILE A 127 6.72 -0.12 -13.84
CA ILE A 127 6.84 -1.58 -14.03
C ILE A 127 7.20 -1.97 -15.47
N GLY A 128 6.88 -1.11 -16.45
CA GLY A 128 7.24 -1.29 -17.86
C GLY A 128 8.73 -1.48 -18.09
N ILE A 129 9.61 -0.96 -17.23
CA ILE A 129 11.07 -1.15 -17.33
C ILE A 129 11.49 -2.62 -17.29
N LEU A 130 10.66 -3.49 -16.70
CA LEU A 130 10.92 -4.92 -16.63
C LEU A 130 10.74 -5.62 -17.99
N VAL A 131 9.92 -5.06 -18.87
CA VAL A 131 9.61 -5.62 -20.19
C VAL A 131 10.32 -4.84 -21.29
N TYR A 132 10.34 -3.53 -21.17
CA TYR A 132 10.93 -2.58 -22.12
C TYR A 132 11.94 -1.70 -21.37
N PRO A 133 13.24 -2.06 -21.37
CA PRO A 133 14.28 -1.32 -20.64
C PRO A 133 14.37 0.18 -20.98
N SER A 134 13.91 0.58 -22.18
CA SER A 134 13.85 1.96 -22.64
C SER A 134 12.61 2.74 -22.18
N SER A 135 11.66 2.10 -21.49
CA SER A 135 10.34 2.67 -21.16
C SER A 135 10.27 3.44 -19.84
N TYR A 136 11.39 3.94 -19.32
CA TYR A 136 11.40 4.76 -18.10
C TYR A 136 10.38 5.90 -18.21
N ARG A 137 9.40 5.95 -17.30
CA ARG A 137 8.34 6.96 -17.30
C ARG A 137 8.54 7.95 -16.16
N HIS A 138 8.16 9.19 -16.45
CA HIS A 138 8.26 10.31 -15.52
C HIS A 138 7.32 10.15 -14.32
N ILE A 139 7.63 10.88 -13.24
CA ILE A 139 6.72 11.07 -12.11
C ILE A 139 5.43 11.73 -12.64
N THR A 140 4.28 11.10 -12.40
CA THR A 140 2.97 11.63 -12.78
C THR A 140 2.22 12.12 -11.55
N ASP A 141 1.30 13.06 -11.74
CA ASP A 141 0.46 13.61 -10.67
C ASP A 141 -0.38 12.51 -9.98
N SER A 142 -0.78 11.48 -10.72
CA SER A 142 -1.51 10.32 -10.19
C SER A 142 -0.72 9.55 -9.13
N MET A 143 0.61 9.53 -9.20
CA MET A 143 1.47 8.85 -8.21
C MET A 143 1.40 9.52 -6.84
N LEU A 144 1.15 10.84 -6.81
CA LEU A 144 1.24 11.68 -5.61
C LEU A 144 -0.09 11.82 -4.88
N LEU A 145 -1.23 11.62 -5.55
CA LEU A 145 -2.55 11.90 -4.98
C LEU A 145 -2.82 11.11 -3.68
N THR A 146 -2.74 9.78 -3.73
CA THR A 146 -3.03 8.93 -2.57
C THR A 146 -2.03 9.14 -1.42
N PRO A 147 -0.70 9.21 -1.66
CA PRO A 147 0.26 9.53 -0.62
C PRO A 147 -0.01 10.90 0.04
N LEU A 148 -0.35 11.93 -0.74
CA LEU A 148 -0.65 13.26 -0.22
C LEU A 148 -1.92 13.26 0.66
N ILE A 149 -2.97 12.54 0.25
CA ILE A 149 -4.18 12.37 1.06
C ILE A 149 -3.86 11.68 2.38
N LEU A 150 -3.08 10.60 2.35
CA LEU A 150 -2.65 9.89 3.57
C LEU A 150 -1.77 10.77 4.47
N PHE A 151 -0.90 11.58 3.89
CA PHE A 151 -0.06 12.50 4.64
C PHE A 151 -0.90 13.60 5.31
N ALA A 152 -1.84 14.20 4.58
CA ALA A 152 -2.79 15.17 5.13
C ALA A 152 -3.61 14.54 6.28
N PHE A 153 -4.09 13.31 6.10
CA PHE A 153 -4.78 12.58 7.15
C PHE A 153 -3.91 12.30 8.37
N ALA A 154 -2.63 11.93 8.18
CA ALA A 154 -1.67 11.74 9.26
C ALA A 154 -1.45 13.03 10.07
N LEU A 155 -1.36 14.18 9.40
CA LEU A 155 -1.22 15.49 10.05
C LEU A 155 -2.46 15.84 10.87
N ILE A 156 -3.66 15.69 10.30
CA ILE A 156 -4.93 15.92 11.00
C ILE A 156 -5.05 14.99 12.22
N TYR A 157 -4.69 13.72 12.06
CA TYR A 157 -4.67 12.76 13.16
C TYR A 157 -3.66 13.18 14.25
N GLY A 158 -2.47 13.64 13.86
CA GLY A 158 -1.47 14.15 14.79
C GLY A 158 -1.95 15.39 15.58
N LEU A 159 -2.69 16.28 14.94
CA LEU A 159 -3.34 17.41 15.63
C LEU A 159 -4.41 16.93 16.61
N ALA A 160 -5.25 15.97 16.22
CA ALA A 160 -6.25 15.38 17.10
C ALA A 160 -5.65 14.70 18.34
N VAL A 161 -4.48 14.04 18.19
CA VAL A 161 -3.71 13.50 19.32
C VAL A 161 -3.33 14.62 20.29
N ARG A 162 -2.73 15.72 19.81
CA ARG A 162 -2.28 16.83 20.66
C ARG A 162 -3.44 17.49 21.39
N VAL A 163 -4.54 17.79 20.69
CA VAL A 163 -5.75 18.37 21.30
C VAL A 163 -6.34 17.43 22.36
N SER A 164 -6.31 16.12 22.12
CA SER A 164 -6.76 15.13 23.10
C SER A 164 -5.86 15.06 24.34
N GLU A 165 -4.55 15.28 24.20
CA GLU A 165 -3.60 15.32 25.31
C GLU A 165 -3.81 16.59 26.15
N GLU A 166 -3.95 17.76 25.49
CA GLU A 166 -4.19 19.06 26.14
C GLU A 166 -5.50 19.07 26.93
N ASN A 167 -6.60 18.59 26.34
CA ASN A 167 -7.89 18.53 27.03
C ASN A 167 -7.89 17.58 28.23
N ARG A 168 -7.07 16.52 28.21
CA ARG A 168 -6.94 15.58 29.33
C ARG A 168 -6.09 16.13 30.48
N LEU A 169 -5.21 17.10 30.22
CA LEU A 169 -4.42 17.79 31.24
C LEU A 169 -5.18 18.94 31.91
N THR A 170 -6.26 19.41 31.26
CA THR A 170 -7.03 20.58 31.70
C THR A 170 -8.24 20.22 32.57
N ILE A 171 -8.69 18.96 32.53
CA ILE A 171 -9.81 18.39 33.32
C ILE A 171 -9.24 17.55 34.45
#